data_AF-A0A947BER6-F1
#
_entry.id   AF-A0A947BER6-F1
#
_cell.length_a   1.000
_cell.length_b   1.000
_cell.length_c   1.000
_cell.angle_alpha   90.00
_cell.angle_beta   90.00
_cell.angle_gamma   90.00
#
_symmetry.space_group_name_H-M   'P 1'
#
loop_
_entity.id
_entity.type
_entity.pdbx_description
1 polymer ?
#
loop_
_entity_poly.entity_id
_entity_poly.type
_entity_poly.pdbx_seq_one_letter_code
_entity_poly.pdbx_strand_id
1 'polypeptide(L)'
;GPTVISGVAWSGRGSIPRVDVSLNGGKDWVEARMSGPSHDKSMHRFYHEFDWDGSPLLLQSRAHDSTGYVQPTKNELRAVRGENSIYHNNGIQTWYIDEKGNAENVEVS
;
A
#
# COMPACT_ATOMS: atom_id res chain seq x y z
N GLY A 1 4.57 -13.67 -16.04
CA GLY A 1 4.01 -14.86 -15.39
C GLY A 1 2.94 -14.46 -14.39
N PRO A 2 1.86 -15.25 -14.25
CA PRO A 2 0.80 -15.01 -13.28
C PRO A 2 1.36 -14.81 -11.86
N THR A 3 1.06 -13.66 -11.27
CA THR A 3 1.61 -13.21 -9.99
C THR A 3 0.49 -12.67 -9.10
N VAL A 4 0.58 -12.95 -7.79
CA VAL A 4 -0.39 -12.47 -6.80
C VAL A 4 0.33 -11.63 -5.76
N ILE A 5 -0.06 -10.36 -5.66
CA ILE A 5 0.28 -9.51 -4.53
C ILE A 5 -0.74 -9.79 -3.42
N SER A 6 -0.26 -9.98 -2.19
CA SER A 6 -1.10 -10.13 -1.01
C SER A 6 -0.62 -9.19 0.08
N GLY A 7 -1.55 -8.50 0.73
CA GLY A 7 -1.22 -7.58 1.81
C GLY A 7 -2.33 -7.45 2.83
N VAL A 8 -2.07 -6.63 3.85
CA VAL A 8 -3.02 -6.34 4.94
C VAL A 8 -3.17 -4.83 5.08
N ALA A 9 -4.38 -4.39 5.39
CA ALA A 9 -4.71 -3.00 5.71
C ALA A 9 -5.56 -2.93 6.97
N TRP A 10 -5.48 -1.84 7.72
CA TRP A 10 -6.30 -1.59 8.91
C TRP A 10 -6.44 -0.08 9.15
N SER A 11 -7.47 0.32 9.89
CA SER A 11 -7.60 1.69 10.40
C SER A 11 -8.09 1.66 11.84
N GLY A 12 -7.51 2.49 12.70
CA GLY A 12 -8.04 2.70 14.06
C GLY A 12 -9.34 3.51 14.10
N ARG A 13 -9.79 4.04 12.95
CA ARG A 13 -10.96 4.91 12.82
C ARG A 13 -12.19 4.20 12.27
N GLY A 14 -12.03 2.98 11.74
CA GLY A 14 -13.07 2.37 10.94
C GLY A 14 -12.71 1.00 10.38
N SER A 15 -13.59 0.48 9.53
CA SER A 15 -13.31 -0.62 8.60
C SER A 15 -12.50 -0.14 7.38
N ILE A 16 -11.92 -1.07 6.62
CA ILE A 16 -11.21 -0.84 5.35
C ILE A 16 -12.06 -1.35 4.18
N PRO A 17 -12.85 -0.49 3.53
CA PRO A 17 -13.62 -0.87 2.36
C PRO A 17 -12.76 -1.08 1.10
N ARG A 18 -11.58 -0.44 1.01
CA ARG A 18 -10.80 -0.42 -0.22
C ARG A 18 -9.29 -0.31 0.05
N VAL A 19 -8.52 -1.00 -0.77
CA VAL A 19 -7.07 -0.83 -0.90
C VAL A 19 -6.75 -0.66 -2.37
N ASP A 20 -5.94 0.33 -2.71
CA ASP A 20 -5.33 0.43 -4.04
C ASP A 20 -3.92 -0.16 -4.02
N VAL A 21 -3.51 -0.73 -5.14
CA VAL A 21 -2.14 -1.20 -5.42
C VAL A 21 -1.58 -0.43 -6.60
N SER A 22 -0.31 -0.06 -6.50
CA SER A 22 0.48 0.52 -7.59
C SER A 22 1.67 -0.39 -7.87
N LEU A 23 1.99 -0.57 -9.15
CA LEU A 23 3.19 -1.28 -9.60
C LEU A 23 4.33 -0.34 -10.02
N ASN A 24 4.09 0.98 -10.05
CA ASN A 24 5.00 1.98 -10.64
C ASN A 24 5.27 3.19 -9.72
N GLY A 25 5.27 2.98 -8.40
CA GLY A 25 5.65 3.99 -7.42
C GLY A 25 4.59 5.06 -7.16
N GLY A 26 3.33 4.75 -7.43
CA GLY A 26 2.18 5.58 -7.08
C GLY A 26 1.71 6.50 -8.21
N LYS A 27 2.21 6.31 -9.44
CA LYS A 27 1.76 7.04 -10.63
C LYS A 27 0.36 6.58 -11.05
N ASP A 28 0.17 5.27 -11.08
CA ASP A 28 -1.12 4.64 -11.40
C ASP A 28 -1.55 3.69 -10.29
N TRP A 29 -2.86 3.62 -10.06
CA TRP A 29 -3.46 2.84 -8.99
C TRP A 29 -4.58 1.96 -9.51
N VAL A 30 -4.59 0.70 -9.09
CA VAL A 30 -5.67 -0.26 -9.37
C VAL A 30 -6.26 -0.71 -8.05
N GLU A 31 -7.59 -0.78 -7.97
CA GLU A 31 -8.28 -1.29 -6.79
C GLU A 31 -8.00 -2.79 -6.62
N ALA A 32 -7.55 -3.17 -5.43
CA ALA A 32 -7.29 -4.55 -5.06
C ALA A 32 -8.58 -5.26 -4.65
N ARG A 33 -8.62 -6.58 -4.85
CA ARG A 33 -9.70 -7.43 -4.37
C ARG A 33 -9.60 -7.62 -2.86
N MET A 34 -10.62 -7.17 -2.13
CA MET A 34 -10.74 -7.38 -0.70
C MET A 34 -11.18 -8.83 -0.39
N SER A 35 -10.65 -9.41 0.69
CA SER A 35 -10.88 -10.80 1.06
C SER A 35 -11.62 -10.94 2.37
N GLY A 36 -12.88 -11.38 2.28
CA GLY A 36 -13.74 -11.58 3.43
C GLY A 36 -14.44 -10.29 3.88
N PRO A 37 -15.11 -10.33 5.04
CA PRO A 37 -15.78 -9.16 5.61
C PRO A 37 -14.77 -8.14 6.14
N SER A 38 -15.02 -6.86 5.88
CA SER A 38 -14.30 -5.78 6.57
C SER A 38 -14.94 -5.49 7.93
N HIS A 39 -14.24 -5.83 9.00
CA HIS A 39 -14.65 -5.48 10.37
C HIS A 39 -14.09 -4.13 10.81
N ASP A 40 -14.78 -3.47 11.73
CA ASP A 40 -14.31 -2.21 12.33
C ASP A 40 -13.00 -2.45 13.08
N LYS A 41 -12.02 -1.56 12.89
CA LYS A 41 -10.74 -1.54 13.63
C LYS A 41 -9.95 -2.85 13.60
N SER A 42 -10.08 -3.59 12.51
CA SER A 42 -9.48 -4.92 12.34
C SER A 42 -8.59 -4.97 11.09
N MET A 43 -7.68 -5.93 11.04
CA MET A 43 -6.90 -6.21 9.83
C MET A 43 -7.81 -6.79 8.74
N HIS A 44 -7.63 -6.31 7.50
CA HIS A 44 -8.35 -6.79 6.33
C HIS A 44 -7.34 -7.18 5.24
N ARG A 45 -7.44 -8.42 4.74
CA ARG A 45 -6.60 -8.98 3.69
C ARG A 45 -7.05 -8.45 2.32
N PHE A 46 -6.10 -8.08 1.47
CA PHE A 46 -6.35 -7.73 0.07
C PHE A 46 -5.43 -8.52 -0.87
N TYR A 47 -5.84 -8.63 -2.12
CA TYR A 47 -5.10 -9.29 -3.21
C TYR A 47 -5.11 -8.45 -4.48
N HIS A 48 -4.03 -8.49 -5.25
CA HIS A 48 -4.00 -7.98 -6.61
C HIS A 48 -3.29 -8.99 -7.52
N GLU A 49 -4.03 -9.54 -8.46
CA GLU A 49 -3.56 -10.50 -9.45
C GLU A 49 -3.18 -9.78 -10.75
N PHE A 50 -2.00 -10.08 -11.29
CA PHE A 50 -1.53 -9.54 -12.57
C PHE A 50 -0.57 -10.51 -13.25
N ASP A 51 -0.30 -10.29 -14.54
CA ASP A 51 0.73 -11.03 -15.27
C ASP A 51 2.03 -10.22 -15.26
N TRP A 52 3.03 -10.68 -14.50
CA TRP A 52 4.30 -9.96 -14.37
C TRP A 52 5.21 -10.24 -15.56
N ASP A 53 5.50 -9.23 -16.37
CA ASP A 53 6.36 -9.34 -17.54
C ASP A 53 7.87 -9.47 -17.22
N GLY A 54 8.25 -9.44 -15.94
CA GLY A 54 9.64 -9.49 -15.48
C GLY A 54 10.31 -8.13 -15.36
N SER A 55 9.63 -7.04 -15.74
CA SER A 55 10.14 -5.69 -15.56
C SER A 55 10.20 -5.28 -14.08
N PRO A 56 11.16 -4.43 -13.67
CA PRO A 56 11.24 -3.98 -12.29
C PRO A 56 9.97 -3.24 -11.83
N LEU A 57 9.57 -3.47 -10.58
CA LEU A 57 8.37 -2.87 -10.00
C LEU A 57 8.73 -1.92 -8.86
N LEU A 58 7.92 -0.88 -8.71
CA LEU A 58 7.86 -0.06 -7.50
C LEU A 58 6.50 -0.28 -6.86
N LEU A 59 6.41 -1.37 -6.09
CA LEU A 59 5.18 -1.83 -5.47
C LEU A 59 4.80 -0.96 -4.28
N GLN A 60 3.56 -0.48 -4.29
CA GLN A 60 2.95 0.27 -3.20
C GLN A 60 1.52 -0.20 -2.95
N SER A 61 1.02 0.02 -1.74
CA SER A 61 -0.40 -0.10 -1.41
C SER A 61 -0.89 1.13 -0.65
N ARG A 62 -2.18 1.46 -0.83
CA ARG A 62 -2.81 2.62 -0.20
C ARG A 62 -4.19 2.25 0.33
N ALA A 63 -4.34 2.26 1.65
CA ALA A 63 -5.61 1.98 2.30
C ALA A 63 -6.56 3.20 2.26
N HIS A 64 -7.85 2.92 2.09
CA HIS A 64 -8.95 3.87 2.27
C HIS A 64 -9.83 3.36 3.39
N ASP A 65 -10.07 4.17 4.42
CA ASP A 65 -10.96 3.77 5.51
C ASP A 65 -12.39 4.31 5.34
N SER A 66 -13.31 3.76 6.12
CA SER A 66 -14.73 4.13 6.11
C SER A 66 -15.04 5.57 6.51
N THR A 67 -14.06 6.33 7.01
CA THR A 67 -14.20 7.77 7.28
C THR A 67 -13.86 8.64 6.07
N GLY A 68 -13.36 8.02 4.99
CA GLY A 68 -12.83 8.71 3.81
C GLY A 68 -11.35 9.10 3.96
N TYR A 69 -10.68 8.68 5.04
CA TYR A 69 -9.24 8.90 5.17
C TYR A 69 -8.48 7.99 4.22
N VAL A 70 -7.60 8.60 3.42
CA VAL A 70 -6.71 7.91 2.50
C VAL A 70 -5.31 7.89 3.11
N GLN A 71 -4.66 6.73 3.09
CA GLN A 71 -3.31 6.58 3.60
C GLN A 71 -2.34 7.54 2.87
N PRO A 72 -1.59 8.37 3.60
CA PRO A 72 -0.69 9.36 3.02
C PRO A 72 0.65 8.74 2.62
N THR A 73 1.37 9.40 1.74
CA THR A 73 2.79 9.18 1.49
C THR A 73 3.64 9.59 2.70
N LYS A 74 4.88 9.10 2.80
CA LYS A 74 5.83 9.57 3.81
C LYS A 74 6.15 11.07 3.66
N ASN A 75 6.19 11.58 2.44
CA ASN A 75 6.44 13.00 2.16
C ASN A 75 5.30 13.90 2.67
N GLU A 76 4.04 13.51 2.46
CA GLU A 76 2.89 14.22 3.03
C GLU A 76 2.91 14.22 4.56
N LEU A 77 3.31 13.10 5.19
CA LEU A 77 3.48 13.04 6.65
C LEU A 77 4.60 13.97 7.13
N ARG A 78 5.77 13.94 6.48
CA ARG A 78 6.93 14.80 6.82
C ARG A 78 6.61 16.28 6.63
N ALA A 79 5.86 16.64 5.59
CA ALA A 79 5.45 18.03 5.34
C ALA A 79 4.64 18.63 6.50
N VAL A 80 3.86 17.80 7.21
CA VAL A 80 3.03 18.24 8.34
C VAL A 80 3.73 18.05 9.69
N ARG A 81 4.54 17.00 9.84
CA ARG A 81 5.07 16.55 11.15
C ARG A 81 6.58 16.74 11.31
N GLY A 82 7.28 17.12 10.26
CA GLY A 82 8.74 17.08 10.19
C GLY A 82 9.30 15.65 10.19
N GLU A 83 10.62 15.55 10.29
CA GLU A 83 11.34 14.27 10.20
C GLU A 83 11.53 13.58 11.57
N ASN A 84 11.33 14.33 12.67
CA ASN A 84 11.56 13.85 14.04
C ASN A 84 10.30 13.28 14.71
N SER A 85 9.26 12.94 13.93
CA SER A 85 8.05 12.29 14.45
C SER A 85 8.31 10.79 14.65
N ILE A 86 8.63 10.40 15.89
CA ILE A 86 9.00 9.01 16.24
C ILE A 86 7.82 8.04 16.13
N TYR A 87 6.59 8.51 16.32
CA TYR A 87 5.39 7.67 16.36
C TYR A 87 4.46 7.87 15.14
N HIS A 88 3.54 6.92 14.96
CA HIS A 88 2.43 6.99 14.01
C HIS A 88 2.84 7.21 12.56
N ASN A 89 3.92 6.57 12.11
CA ASN A 89 4.27 6.54 10.70
C ASN A 89 3.40 5.51 9.96
N ASN A 90 2.31 5.99 9.36
CA ASN A 90 1.43 5.22 8.49
C ASN A 90 1.66 5.53 7.01
N GLY A 91 2.84 6.05 6.65
CA GLY A 91 3.17 6.40 5.27
C GLY A 91 3.11 5.19 4.34
N ILE A 92 2.70 5.40 3.09
CA ILE A 92 2.78 4.38 2.03
C ILE A 92 4.20 3.81 1.97
N GLN A 93 4.30 2.48 1.99
CA GLN A 93 5.55 1.74 1.85
C GLN A 93 5.81 1.44 0.37
N THR A 94 7.08 1.49 -0.05
CA THR A 94 7.50 1.10 -1.40
C THR A 94 8.45 -0.10 -1.34
N TRP A 95 8.17 -1.11 -2.15
CA TRP A 95 9.11 -2.20 -2.42
C TRP A 95 9.62 -2.09 -3.84
N TYR A 96 10.93 -2.01 -4.01
CA TYR A 96 11.54 -2.20 -5.31
C TYR A 96 11.70 -3.69 -5.55
N ILE A 97 11.12 -4.20 -6.63
CA ILE A 97 11.27 -5.58 -7.07
C ILE A 97 12.15 -5.58 -8.32
N ASP A 98 13.30 -6.22 -8.27
CA ASP A 98 14.20 -6.33 -9.43
C ASP A 98 13.74 -7.41 -10.42
N GLU A 99 14.40 -7.49 -11.58
CA GLU A 99 14.11 -8.48 -12.64
C GLU A 99 14.30 -9.94 -12.19
N LYS A 100 15.01 -10.16 -11.07
CA LYS A 100 15.23 -11.48 -10.47
C LYS A 100 14.21 -11.80 -9.38
N GLY A 101 13.31 -10.86 -9.07
CA GLY A 101 12.29 -10.99 -8.03
C GLY A 101 12.79 -10.69 -6.61
N ASN A 102 13.98 -10.11 -6.44
CA ASN A 102 14.45 -9.67 -5.14
C ASN A 102 13.71 -8.40 -4.72
N ALA A 103 13.34 -8.32 -3.44
CA ALA A 103 12.61 -7.19 -2.88
C ALA A 103 13.49 -6.34 -1.97
N GLU A 104 13.50 -5.03 -2.20
CA GLU A 104 14.23 -4.04 -1.41
C GLU A 104 13.28 -2.99 -0.83
N ASN A 105 13.53 -2.61 0.43
CA ASN A 105 12.85 -1.49 1.07
C ASN A 105 13.47 -0.18 0.58
N VAL A 106 12.68 0.61 -0.15
CA VAL A 106 13.12 1.89 -0.73
C VAL A 106 12.18 3.03 -0.38
N GLU A 107 12.67 4.25 -0.50
CA GLU A 107 11.84 5.46 -0.57
C GLU A 107 11.91 6.03 -1.99
N VAL A 108 10.75 6.38 -2.54
CA VAL A 108 10.64 7.12 -3.79
C VAL A 108 10.12 8.52 -3.46
N SER A 109 10.78 9.53 -4.02
CA SER A 109 10.53 10.95 -3.76
C SER A 109 9.43 11.52 -4.63
#